data_AF-A0A256C8I5-F1
#
_entry.id   AF-A0A256C8I5-F1
#
_cell.length_a   1.000
_cell.length_b   1.000
_cell.length_c   1.000
_cell.angle_alpha   90.00
_cell.angle_beta   90.00
_cell.angle_gamma   90.00
#
_symmetry.space_group_name_H-M   'P 1'
#
loop_
_entity.id
_entity.type
_entity.pdbx_description
1 polymer ?
#
loop_
_entity_poly.entity_id
_entity_poly.type
_entity_poly.pdbx_seq_one_letter_code
_entity_poly.pdbx_strand_id
1 'polypeptide(L)'
;MQKVENERHQFIGKLAIALKSAEIQITFDSLKSIMKDRGYDGYSETENVGFAKVVRAAHDAFKDAGDCFTRAAIAETFTDKDGNFAYDPEK
;
A
#
# COMPACT_ATOMS: atom_id res chain seq x y z
N MET A 1 -17.43 -11.71 2.48
CA MET A 1 -16.32 -10.74 2.38
C MET A 1 -15.86 -10.46 3.80
N GLN A 2 -14.65 -10.85 4.18
CA GLN A 2 -14.10 -10.49 5.50
C GLN A 2 -13.71 -9.02 5.47
N LYS A 3 -13.84 -8.32 6.59
CA LYS A 3 -13.44 -6.91 6.67
C LYS A 3 -11.99 -6.85 7.11
N VAL A 4 -11.18 -6.05 6.41
CA VAL A 4 -9.82 -5.76 6.85
C VAL A 4 -9.88 -4.86 8.07
N GLU A 5 -9.60 -5.38 9.27
CA GLU A 5 -9.72 -4.62 10.53
C GLU A 5 -8.51 -3.73 10.82
N ASN A 6 -7.37 -3.96 10.15
CA ASN A 6 -6.18 -3.13 10.34
C ASN A 6 -6.38 -1.74 9.73
N GLU A 7 -6.47 -0.72 10.59
CA GLU A 7 -6.69 0.68 10.19
C GLU A 7 -5.65 1.21 9.19
N ARG A 8 -4.40 0.74 9.28
CA ARG A 8 -3.34 1.14 8.35
C ARG A 8 -3.58 0.54 6.97
N HIS A 9 -3.94 -0.73 6.89
CA HIS A 9 -4.30 -1.36 5.62
C HIS A 9 -5.54 -0.68 5.02
N GLN A 10 -6.54 -0.36 5.85
CA GLN A 10 -7.72 0.41 5.43
C GLN A 10 -7.34 1.77 4.85
N PHE A 11 -6.41 2.48 5.48
CA PHE A 11 -5.93 3.75 4.97
C PHE A 11 -5.19 3.59 3.64
N ILE A 12 -4.27 2.63 3.53
CA ILE A 12 -3.54 2.31 2.30
C ILE A 12 -4.51 1.97 1.16
N GLY A 13 -5.54 1.15 1.43
CA GLY A 13 -6.57 0.80 0.45
C GLY A 13 -7.36 2.01 -0.04
N LYS A 14 -7.84 2.87 0.87
CA LYS A 14 -8.56 4.10 0.51
C LYS A 14 -7.68 5.06 -0.30
N LEU A 15 -6.42 5.22 0.10
CA LEU A 15 -5.46 6.06 -0.60
C LEU A 15 -5.18 5.51 -2.01
N ALA A 16 -4.98 4.19 -2.13
CA ALA A 16 -4.77 3.52 -3.41
C ALA A 16 -5.93 3.74 -4.37
N ILE A 17 -7.17 3.60 -3.90
CA ILE A 17 -8.37 3.85 -4.71
C ILE A 17 -8.40 5.30 -5.20
N ALA A 18 -8.17 6.26 -4.31
CA ALA A 18 -8.19 7.68 -4.66
C ALA A 18 -7.12 8.01 -5.72
N LEU A 19 -5.89 7.56 -5.51
CA LEU A 19 -4.77 7.78 -6.44
C LEU A 19 -5.00 7.08 -7.78
N LYS A 20 -5.47 5.82 -7.76
CA LYS A 20 -5.80 5.07 -8.97
C LYS A 20 -6.89 5.75 -9.79
N SER A 21 -7.92 6.29 -9.13
CA SER A 21 -8.99 7.04 -9.80
C SER A 21 -8.52 8.33 -10.47
N ALA A 22 -7.41 8.89 -10.00
CA ALA A 22 -6.76 10.07 -10.57
C ALA A 22 -5.60 9.71 -11.52
N GLU A 23 -5.36 8.41 -11.77
CA GLU A 23 -4.22 7.90 -12.56
C GLU A 23 -2.85 8.37 -12.03
N ILE A 24 -2.74 8.56 -10.72
CA ILE A 24 -1.50 8.97 -10.05
C ILE A 24 -0.82 7.76 -9.43
N GLN A 25 0.47 7.61 -9.70
CA GLN A 25 1.35 6.70 -8.99
C GLN A 25 2.24 7.48 -8.03
N ILE A 26 2.56 6.87 -6.89
CA ILE A 26 3.49 7.46 -5.92
C ILE A 26 4.51 6.43 -5.48
N THR A 27 5.69 6.90 -5.08
CA THR A 27 6.74 6.01 -4.57
C THR A 27 6.44 5.56 -3.14
N PHE A 28 7.09 4.49 -2.70
CA PHE A 28 7.07 4.06 -1.30
C PHE A 28 7.55 5.15 -0.33
N ASP A 29 8.47 6.02 -0.76
CA ASP A 29 8.94 7.15 0.06
C ASP A 29 7.88 8.23 0.22
N SER A 30 7.10 8.51 -0.84
CA SER A 30 5.93 9.39 -0.75
C SER A 30 4.86 8.79 0.15
N LEU A 31 4.57 7.49 0.01
CA LEU A 31 3.65 6.79 0.89
C LEU A 31 4.13 6.84 2.36
N LYS A 32 5.43 6.66 2.61
CA LYS A 32 6.04 6.80 3.93
C LYS A 32 5.81 8.17 4.53
N SER A 33 6.02 9.22 3.75
CA SER A 33 5.78 10.61 4.18
C SER A 33 4.31 10.83 4.55
N ILE A 34 3.38 10.39 3.70
CA ILE A 34 1.93 10.51 3.96
C ILE A 34 1.51 9.76 5.22
N MET A 35 2.05 8.55 5.43
CA MET A 35 1.74 7.76 6.63
C MET A 35 2.30 8.42 7.90
N LYS A 36 3.50 9.01 7.81
CA LYS A 36 4.12 9.78 8.91
C LYS A 36 3.28 10.99 9.29
N ASP A 37 2.84 11.79 8.31
CA ASP A 37 2.00 12.97 8.54
C ASP A 37 0.65 12.64 9.21
N ARG A 38 0.21 11.39 9.07
CA ARG A 38 -1.01 10.87 9.70
C ARG A 38 -0.79 10.25 11.08
N GLY A 39 0.43 10.32 11.62
CA GLY A 39 0.80 9.79 12.93
C GLY A 39 1.01 8.27 12.94
N TYR A 40 1.20 7.63 11.78
CA TYR A 40 1.64 6.22 11.72
C TYR A 40 3.15 6.09 11.90
N ASP A 41 3.67 6.78 12.91
CA ASP A 41 5.08 6.81 13.32
C ASP A 41 5.45 5.47 13.97
N GLY A 42 5.67 4.46 13.13
CA GLY A 42 6.07 3.11 13.55
C GLY A 42 6.88 2.36 12.51
N TYR A 43 7.05 2.93 11.32
CA TYR A 43 8.02 2.44 10.33
C TYR A 43 9.37 3.15 10.58
N SER A 44 9.94 2.93 11.77
CA SER A 44 11.23 3.48 12.14
C SER A 44 12.34 2.76 11.37
N GLU A 45 13.41 3.49 11.05
CA GLU A 45 14.60 3.00 10.33
C GLU A 45 15.30 1.82 11.01
N THR A 46 14.91 1.48 12.25
CA THR A 46 15.38 0.32 13.01
C THR A 46 14.67 -0.99 12.66
N GLU A 47 13.48 -0.94 12.05
CA GLU A 47 12.82 -2.11 11.47
C GLU A 47 12.98 -2.03 9.95
N ASN A 48 13.91 -2.83 9.40
CA ASN A 48 14.14 -3.02 7.95
C ASN A 48 12.93 -3.66 7.22
N VAL A 49 11.72 -3.32 7.61
CA VAL A 49 10.48 -3.66 6.93
C VAL A 49 10.21 -2.53 5.94
N GLY A 50 10.93 -2.55 4.82
CA GLY A 50 10.73 -1.56 3.75
C GLY A 50 9.25 -1.44 3.38
N PHE A 51 8.81 -0.24 3.01
CA PHE A 51 7.39 0.04 2.71
C PHE A 51 6.79 -0.87 1.63
N ALA A 52 7.61 -1.49 0.77
CA ALA A 52 7.19 -2.56 -0.10
C ALA A 52 6.49 -3.73 0.65
N LYS A 53 7.02 -4.14 1.82
CA LYS A 53 6.40 -5.17 2.67
C LYS A 53 5.09 -4.71 3.29
N VAL A 54 4.97 -3.42 3.59
CA VAL A 54 3.74 -2.81 4.14
C VAL A 54 2.65 -2.81 3.09
N VAL A 55 2.98 -2.34 1.89
CA VAL A 55 2.10 -2.37 0.72
C VAL A 55 1.67 -3.81 0.42
N ARG A 56 2.62 -4.77 0.48
CA ARG A 56 2.31 -6.20 0.30
C ARG A 56 1.38 -6.74 1.38
N ALA A 57 1.60 -6.41 2.65
CA ALA A 57 0.71 -6.84 3.74
C ALA A 57 -0.71 -6.27 3.60
N ALA A 58 -0.83 -5.01 3.14
CA ALA A 58 -2.13 -4.43 2.83
C ALA A 58 -2.79 -5.14 1.64
N HIS A 59 -2.06 -5.37 0.54
CA HIS A 59 -2.54 -6.12 -0.61
C HIS A 59 -3.06 -7.51 -0.21
N ASP A 60 -2.28 -8.27 0.57
CA ASP A 60 -2.64 -9.63 0.99
C ASP A 60 -3.87 -9.61 1.91
N ALA A 61 -3.99 -8.61 2.80
CA ALA A 61 -5.17 -8.46 3.63
C ALA A 61 -6.46 -8.24 2.79
N PHE A 62 -6.41 -7.42 1.75
CA PHE A 62 -7.57 -7.22 0.86
C PHE A 62 -7.83 -8.40 -0.07
N LYS A 63 -6.77 -9.14 -0.47
CA LYS A 63 -6.91 -10.41 -1.18
C LYS A 63 -7.66 -11.43 -0.33
N ASP A 64 -7.28 -11.62 0.93
CA ASP A 64 -7.90 -12.58 1.84
C ASP A 64 -9.34 -12.16 2.21
N ALA A 65 -9.59 -10.85 2.27
CA ALA A 65 -10.93 -10.29 2.43
C ALA A 65 -11.87 -10.56 1.24
N GLY A 66 -11.32 -10.85 0.06
CA GLY A 66 -12.06 -11.00 -1.20
C GLY A 66 -12.38 -9.67 -1.90
N ASP A 67 -11.69 -8.58 -1.55
CA ASP A 67 -11.85 -7.27 -2.17
C ASP A 67 -10.86 -7.12 -3.34
N CYS A 68 -11.27 -7.60 -4.51
CA CYS A 68 -10.44 -7.57 -5.72
C CYS A 68 -10.13 -6.15 -6.20
N PHE A 69 -11.04 -5.19 -5.96
CA PHE A 69 -10.88 -3.82 -6.45
C PHE A 69 -9.82 -3.08 -5.66
N THR A 70 -9.93 -3.08 -4.33
CA THR A 70 -8.94 -2.42 -3.46
C THR A 70 -7.57 -3.08 -3.61
N ARG A 71 -7.54 -4.42 -3.72
CA ARG A 71 -6.32 -5.18 -3.99
C ARG A 71 -5.63 -4.70 -5.29
N ALA A 72 -6.37 -4.61 -6.40
CA ALA A 72 -5.82 -4.17 -7.68
C ALA A 72 -5.32 -2.72 -7.61
N ALA A 73 -6.09 -1.84 -6.96
CA ALA A 73 -5.67 -0.46 -6.77
C ALA A 73 -4.33 -0.37 -6.01
N ILE A 74 -4.13 -1.16 -4.96
CA ILE A 74 -2.87 -1.20 -4.21
C ILE A 74 -1.71 -1.66 -5.11
N ALA A 75 -1.92 -2.70 -5.92
CA ALA A 75 -0.88 -3.26 -6.79
C ALA A 75 -0.39 -2.27 -7.85
N GLU A 76 -1.26 -1.38 -8.34
CA GLU A 76 -0.97 -0.51 -9.48
C GLU A 76 -0.62 0.94 -9.11
N THR A 77 -0.68 1.30 -7.83
CA THR A 77 -0.50 2.69 -7.37
C THR A 77 0.87 2.96 -6.75
N PHE A 78 1.43 1.99 -6.03
CA PHE A 78 2.64 2.21 -5.23
C PHE A 78 3.85 1.53 -5.85
N THR A 79 4.91 2.32 -6.09
CA THR A 79 6.12 1.87 -6.78
C THR A 79 7.40 2.14 -5.97
N ASP A 80 8.50 1.49 -6.35
CA ASP A 80 9.83 1.92 -5.97
C ASP A 80 10.29 3.15 -6.78
N LYS A 81 11.50 3.64 -6.50
CA LYS A 81 12.11 4.79 -7.19
C LYS A 81 12.34 4.56 -8.69
N ASP A 82 12.38 3.30 -9.12
CA ASP A 82 12.64 2.88 -10.49
C ASP A 82 11.33 2.56 -11.24
N GLY A 83 10.17 2.78 -10.59
CA GLY A 83 8.85 2.56 -11.16
C GLY A 83 8.33 1.12 -11.02
N ASN A 84 9.05 0.24 -10.34
CA ASN A 84 8.61 -1.14 -10.14
C ASN A 84 7.58 -1.23 -9.02
N PHE A 85 6.55 -2.02 -9.20
CA PHE A 85 5.54 -2.26 -8.18
C PHE A 85 6.09 -3.10 -7.01
N ALA A 86 5.51 -2.95 -5.82
CA ALA A 86 5.80 -3.84 -4.68
C ALA A 86 5.43 -5.30 -5.00
N TYR A 87 4.49 -5.46 -5.94
CA TYR A 87 3.96 -6.70 -6.42
C TYR A 87 4.13 -6.74 -7.93
N ASP A 88 5.13 -7.49 -8.39
CA ASP A 88 5.27 -7.90 -9.78
C ASP A 88 4.81 -9.37 -9.86
N PRO A 89 3.66 -9.69 -10.47
CA PRO A 89 3.23 -11.07 -10.61
C PRO A 89 4.12 -11.89 -11.56
N GLU A 90 5.02 -11.26 -12.30
CA GLU A 90 5.93 -11.90 -13.27
C GLU A 90 7.35 -12.13 -12.71
N LYS A 91 7.63 -11.75 -11.45
CA LYS A 91 8.92 -11.99 -10.76
C LYS A 91 8.80 -12.84 -9.49
#